data_AF-A0A671Y5C5-F1
#
_entry.id   AF-A0A671Y5C5-F1
#
_cell.length_a   1.000
_cell.length_b   1.000
_cell.length_c   1.000
_cell.angle_alpha   90.00
_cell.angle_beta   90.00
_cell.angle_gamma   90.00
#
_symmetry.space_group_name_H-M   'P 1'
#
loop_
_entity.id
_entity.type
_entity.pdbx_description
1 polymer ?
#
loop_
_entity_poly.entity_id
_entity_poly.type
_entity_poly.pdbx_seq_one_letter_code
_entity_poly.pdbx_strand_id
1 'polypeptide(L)'
;MKSNDYCLFIDWSKCTFPPDVPPTPTLTPSTLKVEEGTSVSLKCSAPAPCLSHPPALTWSSSLGHIQESLQENLDRTQVQTSVLTFTASHLHHGKEISCTAVYNKQDGSTQSVSTSLKVDISDPPKNTTVSVSPSGPVPENSRVTLTCSSTANPAVRSYTWYRADGDQEVVMGTRKVLDITASEVSATFSCKAENDVGAGRSNTRKIEVQYSPKHTTVSVSPSGPVPEDTDVTLTCSSTANPAVKNYTWYRADGGLETLIGTGHVLNIKASKVIGPFFCQAENVLGAGRSNISEIDVQCMYQ
;
A
#
# COMPACT_ATOMS: atom_id res chain seq x y z
N MET A 1 39.70 21.20 -58.00
CA MET A 1 38.83 20.05 -58.31
C MET A 1 38.91 19.09 -57.13
N LYS A 2 37.73 18.71 -56.61
CA LYS A 2 37.54 17.78 -55.48
C LYS A 2 37.89 16.34 -55.89
N SER A 3 38.33 15.51 -54.94
CA SER A 3 37.98 14.08 -54.78
C SER A 3 39.00 13.46 -53.80
N ASN A 4 38.63 13.26 -52.53
CA ASN A 4 38.27 11.97 -51.94
C ASN A 4 39.37 10.90 -52.12
N ASP A 5 40.22 10.75 -51.10
CA ASP A 5 40.88 9.47 -50.82
C ASP A 5 40.45 9.00 -49.43
N TYR A 6 39.46 8.11 -49.48
CA TYR A 6 39.01 7.25 -48.41
C TYR A 6 40.16 6.37 -47.94
N CYS A 7 40.17 6.02 -46.65
CA CYS A 7 41.04 5.04 -46.03
C CYS A 7 41.05 3.72 -46.84
N LEU A 8 42.03 3.61 -47.73
CA LEU A 8 42.53 2.36 -48.29
C LEU A 8 44.02 2.33 -47.91
N PHE A 9 44.57 1.14 -47.68
CA PHE A 9 45.94 0.82 -47.25
C PHE A 9 46.17 0.75 -45.72
N ILE A 10 46.03 -0.48 -45.19
CA ILE A 10 47.07 -1.40 -44.62
C ILE A 10 48.22 -0.82 -43.75
N ASP A 11 48.38 0.49 -43.61
CA ASP A 11 49.48 1.10 -42.86
C ASP A 11 48.94 2.04 -41.77
N TRP A 12 49.02 1.56 -40.53
CA TRP A 12 48.52 2.18 -39.31
C TRP A 12 49.32 3.42 -38.88
N SER A 13 50.47 3.69 -39.50
CA SER A 13 51.31 4.86 -39.22
C SER A 13 50.64 6.20 -39.54
N LYS A 14 49.47 6.19 -40.22
CA LYS A 14 48.68 7.39 -40.54
C LYS A 14 47.36 7.52 -39.77
N CYS A 15 46.94 6.53 -38.99
CA CYS A 15 45.86 6.69 -38.00
C CYS A 15 46.43 7.35 -36.74
N THR A 16 46.95 8.57 -36.91
CA THR A 16 47.10 9.45 -35.76
C THR A 16 45.69 9.83 -35.30
N PHE A 17 45.41 9.73 -34.00
CA PHE A 17 44.23 10.36 -33.40
C PHE A 17 44.64 11.80 -33.05
N PRO A 18 44.45 12.83 -33.91
CA PRO A 18 44.49 14.19 -33.44
C PRO A 18 43.12 14.50 -32.80
N PRO A 19 43.01 14.72 -31.47
CA PRO A 19 44.02 14.72 -30.41
C PRO A 19 43.79 13.59 -29.36
N ASP A 20 44.72 12.62 -29.22
CA ASP A 20 44.96 11.67 -28.10
C ASP A 20 43.78 10.98 -27.36
N VAL A 21 42.55 11.17 -27.80
CA VAL A 21 41.32 10.76 -27.13
C VAL A 21 40.45 9.96 -28.12
N PRO A 22 40.05 8.73 -27.80
CA PRO A 22 39.17 7.94 -28.65
C PRO A 22 37.80 8.61 -28.81
N PRO A 23 37.08 8.39 -29.93
CA PRO A 23 35.76 8.96 -30.11
C PRO A 23 34.78 8.38 -29.08
N THR A 24 34.02 9.25 -28.42
CA THR A 24 33.00 8.86 -27.46
C THR A 24 31.87 8.10 -28.16
N PRO A 25 31.45 6.94 -27.63
CA PRO A 25 30.28 6.24 -28.15
C PRO A 25 29.02 7.14 -28.09
N THR A 26 28.14 7.00 -29.07
CA THR A 26 26.87 7.72 -29.15
C THR A 26 25.73 6.81 -28.73
N LEU A 27 24.95 7.23 -27.71
CA LEU A 27 23.72 6.56 -27.29
C LEU A 27 22.51 7.15 -28.01
N THR A 28 21.69 6.27 -28.58
CA THR A 28 20.43 6.63 -29.24
C THR A 28 19.29 5.80 -28.64
N PRO A 29 18.23 6.43 -28.11
CA PRO A 29 18.09 7.87 -27.86
C PRO A 29 19.05 8.39 -26.77
N SER A 30 19.32 9.70 -26.75
CA SER A 30 20.16 10.36 -25.74
C SER A 30 19.46 10.55 -24.38
N THR A 31 18.14 10.47 -24.38
CA THR A 31 17.29 10.48 -23.17
C THR A 31 16.29 9.34 -23.26
N LEU A 32 15.94 8.74 -22.13
CA LEU A 32 14.98 7.64 -22.07
C LEU A 32 13.84 7.98 -21.11
N LYS A 33 12.70 8.38 -21.69
CA LYS A 33 11.45 8.68 -20.99
C LYS A 33 10.35 7.79 -21.54
N VAL A 34 9.94 6.78 -20.77
CA VAL A 34 8.92 5.81 -21.20
C VAL A 34 8.06 5.35 -20.04
N GLU A 35 6.90 4.79 -20.33
CA GLU A 35 6.03 4.19 -19.32
C GLU A 35 6.47 2.76 -18.98
N GLU A 36 6.17 2.31 -17.76
CA GLU A 36 6.41 0.93 -17.32
C GLU A 36 5.77 -0.09 -18.27
N GLY A 37 6.48 -1.18 -18.55
CA GLY A 37 6.04 -2.23 -19.47
C GLY A 37 6.42 -1.98 -20.93
N THR A 38 6.88 -0.77 -21.28
CA THR A 38 7.37 -0.46 -22.63
C THR A 38 8.63 -1.26 -22.94
N SER A 39 8.68 -1.89 -24.12
CA SER A 39 9.92 -2.49 -24.63
C SER A 39 10.82 -1.40 -25.17
N VAL A 40 12.02 -1.29 -24.60
CA VAL A 40 13.01 -0.25 -24.91
C VAL A 40 14.19 -0.89 -25.65
N SER A 41 14.64 -0.23 -26.72
CA SER A 41 15.89 -0.57 -27.40
C SER A 41 16.84 0.63 -27.38
N LEU A 42 17.96 0.50 -26.67
CA LEU A 42 19.03 1.49 -26.64
C LEU A 42 20.14 1.07 -27.61
N LYS A 43 20.48 1.92 -28.56
CA LYS A 43 21.58 1.70 -29.50
C LYS A 43 22.80 2.50 -29.06
N CYS A 44 23.91 1.80 -28.82
CA CYS A 44 25.23 2.39 -28.66
C CYS A 44 26.01 2.25 -29.97
N SER A 45 26.64 3.34 -30.41
CA SER A 45 27.35 3.41 -31.69
C SER A 45 28.74 3.99 -31.47
N ALA A 46 29.79 3.29 -31.92
CA ALA A 46 31.16 3.79 -31.82
C ALA A 46 31.85 3.67 -33.19
N PRO A 47 32.54 4.73 -33.67
CA PRO A 47 33.32 4.66 -34.89
C PRO A 47 34.36 3.53 -34.80
N ALA A 48 34.53 2.77 -35.88
CA ALA A 48 35.54 1.74 -36.05
C ALA A 48 36.54 2.18 -37.14
N PRO A 49 37.58 2.96 -36.79
CA PRO A 49 38.55 3.47 -37.77
C PRO A 49 39.43 2.37 -38.40
N CYS A 50 39.60 1.25 -37.69
CA CYS A 50 40.43 0.12 -38.09
C CYS A 50 39.57 -1.13 -38.34
N LEU A 51 39.53 -1.59 -39.60
CA LEU A 51 38.69 -2.72 -40.04
C LEU A 51 39.06 -4.07 -39.43
N SER A 52 40.34 -4.27 -39.07
CA SER A 52 40.83 -5.53 -38.49
C SER A 52 40.60 -5.65 -36.98
N HIS A 53 40.33 -4.53 -36.29
CA HIS A 53 40.18 -4.47 -34.83
C HIS A 53 39.09 -3.46 -34.46
N PRO A 54 37.80 -3.82 -34.65
CA PRO A 54 36.70 -2.97 -34.23
C PRO A 54 36.68 -2.81 -32.69
N PRO A 55 36.18 -1.68 -32.17
CA PRO A 55 36.06 -1.48 -30.73
C PRO A 55 35.06 -2.47 -30.11
N ALA A 56 35.34 -2.96 -28.91
CA ALA A 56 34.39 -3.75 -28.15
C ALA A 56 33.43 -2.83 -27.38
N LEU A 57 32.12 -3.05 -27.53
CA LEU A 57 31.10 -2.28 -26.82
C LEU A 57 30.64 -3.07 -25.59
N THR A 58 30.59 -2.42 -24.43
CA THR A 58 30.12 -3.06 -23.20
C THR A 58 29.09 -2.16 -22.51
N TRP A 59 28.02 -2.77 -22.02
CA TRP A 59 27.00 -2.09 -21.23
C TRP A 59 27.27 -2.29 -19.74
N SER A 60 27.03 -1.26 -18.92
CA SER A 60 27.08 -1.39 -17.46
C SER A 60 25.91 -2.17 -16.87
N SER A 61 24.91 -2.48 -17.68
CA SER A 61 23.67 -3.13 -17.28
C SER A 61 23.43 -4.41 -18.06
N SER A 62 23.09 -5.49 -17.36
CA SER A 62 22.69 -6.79 -17.93
C SER A 62 21.16 -6.93 -18.00
N LEU A 63 20.42 -5.81 -18.07
CA LEU A 63 18.96 -5.74 -17.94
C LEU A 63 18.17 -6.45 -19.04
N GLY A 64 18.83 -6.93 -20.09
CA GLY A 64 18.15 -7.57 -21.20
C GLY A 64 19.09 -8.15 -22.23
N HIS A 65 18.55 -8.32 -23.44
CA HIS A 65 19.24 -8.94 -24.54
C HIS A 65 20.15 -7.92 -25.24
N ILE A 66 21.39 -8.33 -25.52
CA ILE A 66 22.39 -7.51 -26.19
C ILE A 66 22.63 -8.10 -27.58
N GLN A 67 22.55 -7.26 -28.61
CA GLN A 67 22.89 -7.62 -29.99
C GLN A 67 23.96 -6.70 -30.52
N GLU A 68 25.05 -7.26 -31.01
CA GLU A 68 26.14 -6.50 -31.61
C GLU A 68 26.17 -6.69 -33.11
N SER A 69 26.42 -5.60 -33.83
CA SER A 69 26.57 -5.63 -35.28
C SER A 69 27.54 -4.55 -35.76
N LEU A 70 28.36 -4.90 -36.75
CA LEU A 70 29.24 -3.97 -37.44
C LEU A 70 28.51 -3.46 -38.69
N GLN A 71 28.25 -2.16 -38.77
CA GLN A 71 27.60 -1.51 -39.91
C GLN A 71 28.62 -0.73 -40.73
N GLU A 72 28.54 -0.82 -42.05
CA GLU A 72 29.32 0.00 -42.99
C GLU A 72 28.43 1.13 -43.53
N ASN A 73 28.87 2.38 -43.39
CA ASN A 73 28.17 3.54 -43.92
C ASN A 73 28.46 3.70 -45.43
N LEU A 74 27.63 4.50 -46.11
CA LEU A 74 27.79 4.82 -47.55
C LEU A 74 29.17 5.39 -47.89
N ASP A 75 29.81 6.05 -46.91
CA ASP A 75 31.14 6.64 -46.98
C ASP A 75 32.28 5.65 -46.65
N ARG A 76 32.04 4.33 -46.69
CA ARG A 76 33.02 3.26 -46.34
C ARG A 76 33.59 3.32 -44.91
N THR A 77 33.09 4.22 -44.06
CA THR A 77 33.39 4.23 -42.63
C THR A 77 32.59 3.13 -41.94
N GLN A 78 33.23 2.32 -41.10
CA GLN A 78 32.52 1.32 -40.30
C GLN A 78 32.21 1.84 -38.89
N VAL A 79 31.08 1.39 -38.35
CA VAL A 79 30.59 1.74 -37.02
C VAL A 79 30.22 0.44 -36.32
N GLN A 80 30.84 0.19 -35.17
CA GLN A 80 30.40 -0.87 -34.28
C GLN A 80 29.13 -0.40 -33.57
N THR A 81 28.11 -1.25 -33.55
CA THR A 81 26.84 -0.96 -32.88
C THR A 81 26.48 -2.09 -31.93
N SER A 82 25.96 -1.72 -30.77
CA SER A 82 25.43 -2.65 -29.77
C SER A 82 24.05 -2.16 -29.35
N VAL A 83 23.05 -3.04 -29.44
CA VAL A 83 21.66 -2.74 -29.12
C VAL A 83 21.28 -3.51 -27.87
N LEU A 84 20.98 -2.79 -26.79
CA LEU A 84 20.44 -3.34 -25.55
C LEU A 84 18.92 -3.21 -25.58
N THR A 85 18.22 -4.35 -25.55
CA THR A 85 16.76 -4.40 -25.50
C THR A 85 16.26 -4.97 -24.18
N PHE A 86 15.38 -4.24 -23.49
CA PHE A 86 14.81 -4.65 -22.20
C PHE A 86 13.37 -4.13 -22.04
N THR A 87 12.63 -4.69 -21.09
CA THR A 87 11.31 -4.18 -20.73
C THR A 87 11.43 -3.20 -19.56
N ALA A 88 10.90 -1.99 -19.73
CA ALA A 88 10.92 -0.95 -18.71
C ALA A 88 10.17 -1.39 -17.44
N SER A 89 10.77 -1.18 -16.28
CA SER A 89 10.18 -1.44 -14.96
C SER A 89 10.36 -0.20 -14.08
N HIS A 90 9.42 0.06 -13.17
CA HIS A 90 9.58 1.12 -12.16
C HIS A 90 10.90 0.99 -11.36
N LEU A 91 11.42 -0.24 -11.19
CA LEU A 91 12.72 -0.51 -10.55
C LEU A 91 13.93 0.01 -11.35
N HIS A 92 13.73 0.40 -12.60
CA HIS A 92 14.76 1.01 -13.45
C HIS A 92 14.78 2.54 -13.35
N HIS A 93 13.73 3.18 -12.82
CA HIS A 93 13.68 4.62 -12.70
C HIS A 93 14.87 5.16 -11.88
N GLY A 94 15.52 6.19 -12.40
CA GLY A 94 16.66 6.85 -11.77
C GLY A 94 17.98 6.11 -11.87
N LYS A 95 18.01 4.87 -12.38
CA LYS A 95 19.26 4.15 -12.67
C LYS A 95 19.97 4.77 -13.88
N GLU A 96 21.28 4.66 -13.88
CA GLU A 96 22.13 5.11 -14.99
C GLU A 96 22.56 3.90 -15.82
N ILE A 97 22.34 3.97 -17.13
CA ILE A 97 22.82 2.98 -18.09
C ILE A 97 23.97 3.63 -18.85
N SER A 98 25.12 2.96 -18.86
CA SER A 98 26.31 3.42 -19.58
C SER A 98 26.77 2.40 -20.61
N CYS A 99 27.23 2.91 -21.75
CA CYS A 99 27.90 2.15 -22.78
C CYS A 99 29.37 2.58 -22.84
N THR A 100 30.27 1.61 -22.81
CA THR A 100 31.71 1.81 -22.86
C THR A 100 32.26 1.20 -24.14
N ALA A 101 32.95 2.02 -24.93
CA ALA A 101 33.72 1.56 -26.08
C ALA A 101 35.17 1.32 -25.67
N VAL A 102 35.67 0.12 -25.92
CA VAL A 102 37.04 -0.28 -25.62
C VAL A 102 37.82 -0.39 -26.92
N TYR A 103 38.84 0.46 -27.06
CA TYR A 103 39.74 0.52 -28.20
C TYR A 103 41.07 -0.14 -27.84
N ASN A 104 41.42 -1.21 -28.53
CA ASN A 104 42.69 -1.91 -28.36
C ASN A 104 43.77 -1.25 -29.24
N LYS A 105 44.89 -0.84 -28.64
CA LYS A 105 46.04 -0.29 -29.35
C LYS A 105 47.08 -1.38 -29.66
N GLN A 106 47.95 -1.11 -30.62
CA GLN A 106 49.00 -2.05 -31.05
C GLN A 106 50.10 -2.27 -30.01
N ASP A 107 50.32 -1.32 -29.11
CA ASP A 107 51.23 -1.46 -27.96
C ASP A 107 50.67 -2.38 -26.85
N GLY A 108 49.48 -2.96 -27.08
CA GLY A 108 48.77 -3.80 -26.11
C GLY A 108 48.00 -3.00 -25.06
N SER A 109 48.08 -1.67 -25.06
CA SER A 109 47.29 -0.82 -24.17
C SER A 109 45.85 -0.70 -24.67
N THR A 110 44.93 -0.52 -23.72
CA THR A 110 43.51 -0.32 -24.01
C THR A 110 43.09 1.06 -23.54
N GLN A 111 42.28 1.73 -24.35
CA GLN A 111 41.61 2.97 -23.94
C GLN A 111 40.10 2.75 -24.01
N SER A 112 39.41 3.18 -22.96
CA SER A 112 37.97 3.09 -22.86
C SER A 112 37.36 4.48 -22.70
N VAL A 113 36.27 4.72 -23.43
CA VAL A 113 35.46 5.93 -23.31
C VAL A 113 34.01 5.49 -23.16
N SER A 114 33.29 6.12 -22.24
CA SER A 114 31.91 5.78 -21.95
C SER A 114 30.99 6.98 -22.09
N THR A 115 29.73 6.70 -22.39
CA THR A 115 28.62 7.64 -22.29
C THR A 115 27.52 7.01 -21.45
N SER A 116 26.75 7.83 -20.74
CA SER A 116 25.67 7.37 -19.89
C SER A 116 24.38 8.16 -20.11
N LEU A 117 23.25 7.54 -19.77
CA LEU A 117 21.97 8.20 -19.66
C LEU A 117 21.25 7.75 -18.39
N LYS A 118 20.48 8.66 -17.80
CA LYS A 118 19.61 8.36 -16.67
C LYS A 118 18.24 7.94 -17.19
N VAL A 119 17.76 6.80 -16.71
CA VAL A 119 16.47 6.23 -17.11
C VAL A 119 15.34 6.92 -16.33
N ASP A 120 14.33 7.41 -17.04
CA ASP A 120 13.14 8.02 -16.47
C ASP A 120 11.91 7.19 -16.86
N ILE A 121 11.54 6.25 -15.98
CA ILE A 121 10.34 5.42 -16.17
C ILE A 121 9.16 6.07 -15.44
N SER A 122 8.06 6.28 -16.15
CA SER A 122 6.78 6.68 -15.55
C SER A 122 5.96 5.44 -15.19
N ASP A 123 5.40 5.43 -13.99
CA ASP A 123 4.62 4.33 -13.42
C ASP A 123 3.39 4.83 -12.65
N PRO A 124 2.29 4.06 -12.65
CA PRO A 124 1.13 4.37 -11.84
C PRO A 124 1.45 4.19 -10.35
N PRO A 125 0.67 4.79 -9.43
CA PRO A 125 0.93 4.68 -8.00
C PRO A 125 0.97 3.22 -7.52
N LYS A 126 2.08 2.84 -6.87
CA LYS A 126 2.34 1.52 -6.28
C LYS A 126 2.50 1.62 -4.77
N ASN A 127 2.47 0.47 -4.11
CA ASN A 127 2.65 0.34 -2.65
C ASN A 127 1.74 1.27 -1.85
N THR A 128 0.50 1.47 -2.31
CA THR A 128 -0.47 2.35 -1.68
C THR A 128 -0.86 1.78 -0.32
N THR A 129 -0.59 2.53 0.75
CA THR A 129 -0.76 2.10 2.14
C THR A 129 -1.47 3.17 2.96
N VAL A 130 -2.18 2.71 3.99
CA VAL A 130 -2.86 3.56 4.97
C VAL A 130 -2.15 3.42 6.31
N SER A 131 -1.69 4.54 6.85
CA SER A 131 -1.22 4.65 8.24
C SER A 131 -2.26 5.35 9.10
N VAL A 132 -2.33 4.94 10.37
CA VAL A 132 -3.30 5.43 11.35
C VAL A 132 -2.54 6.04 12.52
N SER A 133 -2.92 7.25 12.92
CA SER A 133 -2.37 7.95 14.08
C SER A 133 -3.52 8.43 14.99
N PRO A 134 -3.51 8.12 16.29
CA PRO A 134 -2.52 7.29 17.00
C PRO A 134 -2.55 5.82 16.55
N SER A 135 -1.43 5.11 16.73
CA SER A 135 -1.33 3.69 16.40
C SER A 135 -1.92 2.83 17.52
N GLY A 136 -2.87 1.96 17.18
CA GLY A 136 -3.47 1.01 18.12
C GLY A 136 -4.95 1.28 18.39
N PRO A 137 -5.51 0.66 19.43
CA PRO A 137 -6.90 0.90 19.83
C PRO A 137 -7.09 2.33 20.32
N VAL A 138 -8.19 2.97 19.93
CA VAL A 138 -8.50 4.35 20.29
C VAL A 138 -9.85 4.45 21.01
N PRO A 139 -10.01 5.38 21.97
CA PRO A 139 -11.32 5.60 22.59
C PRO A 139 -12.35 6.10 21.57
N GLU A 140 -13.61 5.75 21.79
CA GLU A 140 -14.74 6.30 21.07
C GLU A 140 -14.74 7.84 21.10
N ASN A 141 -15.18 8.47 20.01
CA ASN A 141 -15.25 9.91 19.85
C ASN A 141 -13.89 10.63 19.88
N SER A 142 -12.79 9.89 19.87
CA SER A 142 -11.45 10.46 19.70
C SER A 142 -11.17 10.81 18.23
N ARG A 143 -10.30 11.80 18.03
CA ARG A 143 -9.83 12.18 16.69
C ARG A 143 -8.74 11.24 16.23
N VAL A 144 -8.90 10.70 15.03
CA VAL A 144 -7.92 9.82 14.37
C VAL A 144 -7.53 10.43 13.04
N THR A 145 -6.23 10.42 12.76
CA THR A 145 -5.67 10.89 11.50
C THR A 145 -5.22 9.70 10.67
N LEU A 146 -5.80 9.56 9.49
CA LEU A 146 -5.43 8.58 8.48
C LEU A 146 -4.55 9.25 7.43
N THR A 147 -3.42 8.64 7.10
CA THR A 147 -2.52 9.13 6.04
C THR A 147 -2.34 8.09 4.97
N CYS A 148 -2.52 8.49 3.72
CA CYS A 148 -2.28 7.64 2.58
C CYS A 148 -0.90 7.93 1.98
N SER A 149 -0.14 6.86 1.74
CA SER A 149 1.19 6.92 1.16
C SER A 149 1.27 5.99 -0.04
N SER A 150 1.91 6.45 -1.12
CA SER A 150 2.10 5.67 -2.34
C SER A 150 3.35 6.17 -3.08
N THR A 151 4.05 5.26 -3.74
CA THR A 151 5.22 5.54 -4.58
C THR A 151 4.78 5.59 -6.04
N ALA A 152 5.05 6.68 -6.74
CA ALA A 152 4.63 6.88 -8.14
C ALA A 152 5.58 7.84 -8.85
N ASN A 153 5.73 7.68 -10.17
CA ASN A 153 6.35 8.68 -11.04
C ASN A 153 5.47 8.91 -12.28
N PRO A 154 4.95 10.12 -12.56
CA PRO A 154 5.06 11.35 -11.77
C PRO A 154 4.43 11.23 -10.37
N ALA A 155 4.71 12.21 -9.51
CA ALA A 155 4.16 12.25 -8.16
C ALA A 155 2.63 12.20 -8.16
N VAL A 156 2.06 11.60 -7.12
CA VAL A 156 0.61 11.45 -6.96
C VAL A 156 -0.10 12.81 -6.99
N ARG A 157 -1.08 12.97 -7.87
CA ARG A 157 -1.86 14.21 -8.06
C ARG A 157 -3.02 14.32 -7.07
N SER A 158 -3.64 13.19 -6.73
CA SER A 158 -4.82 13.15 -5.86
C SER A 158 -4.91 11.84 -5.10
N TYR A 159 -5.48 11.94 -3.90
CA TYR A 159 -5.89 10.78 -3.10
C TYR A 159 -7.41 10.75 -3.04
N THR A 160 -8.00 9.60 -2.76
CA THR A 160 -9.44 9.48 -2.48
C THR A 160 -9.63 8.42 -1.42
N TRP A 161 -10.29 8.81 -0.33
CA TRP A 161 -10.59 7.95 0.79
C TRP A 161 -11.98 7.35 0.65
N TYR A 162 -12.06 6.06 0.93
CA TYR A 162 -13.28 5.30 0.95
C TYR A 162 -13.45 4.70 2.33
N ARG A 163 -14.67 4.78 2.84
CA ARG A 163 -15.12 4.03 4.01
C ARG A 163 -16.02 2.92 3.50
N ALA A 164 -15.74 1.69 3.91
CA ALA A 164 -16.63 0.57 3.64
C ALA A 164 -17.59 0.38 4.82
N ASP A 165 -18.88 0.42 4.52
CA ASP A 165 -19.97 0.14 5.45
C ASP A 165 -20.79 -1.02 4.84
N GLY A 166 -20.42 -2.26 5.19
CA GLY A 166 -20.97 -3.46 4.53
C GLY A 166 -20.49 -3.59 3.08
N ASP A 167 -21.44 -3.74 2.14
CA ASP A 167 -21.17 -3.86 0.69
C ASP A 167 -21.06 -2.50 -0.04
N GLN A 168 -21.29 -1.39 0.66
CA GLN A 168 -21.22 -0.05 0.06
C GLN A 168 -19.93 0.67 0.44
N GLU A 169 -19.33 1.35 -0.54
CA GLU A 169 -18.20 2.25 -0.34
C GLU A 169 -18.64 3.71 -0.45
N VAL A 170 -18.34 4.48 0.60
CA VAL A 170 -18.66 5.91 0.68
C VAL A 170 -17.37 6.72 0.56
N VAL A 171 -17.38 7.75 -0.30
CA VAL A 171 -16.25 8.66 -0.46
C VAL A 171 -16.20 9.63 0.74
N MET A 172 -15.06 9.65 1.44
CA MET A 172 -14.87 10.47 2.65
C MET A 172 -14.08 11.76 2.39
N GLY A 173 -13.22 11.78 1.37
CA GLY A 173 -12.40 12.95 1.06
C GLY A 173 -11.28 12.66 0.06
N THR A 174 -10.63 13.72 -0.43
CA THR A 174 -9.67 13.63 -1.56
C THR A 174 -8.24 14.09 -1.23
N ARG A 175 -7.93 14.28 0.05
CA ARG A 175 -6.61 14.74 0.52
C ARG A 175 -5.72 13.55 0.90
N LYS A 176 -4.40 13.78 0.93
CA LYS A 176 -3.42 12.78 1.41
C LYS A 176 -3.69 12.34 2.85
N VAL A 177 -4.16 13.28 3.67
CA VAL A 177 -4.49 13.09 5.07
C VAL A 177 -6.00 13.27 5.25
N LEU A 178 -6.63 12.35 5.99
CA LEU A 178 -8.03 12.40 6.36
C LEU A 178 -8.15 12.32 7.88
N ASP A 179 -8.78 13.33 8.47
CA ASP A 179 -9.16 13.30 9.88
C ASP A 179 -10.57 12.77 10.02
N ILE A 180 -10.76 11.85 10.95
CA ILE A 180 -12.06 11.29 11.29
C ILE A 180 -12.26 11.29 12.80
N THR A 181 -13.51 11.09 13.21
CA THR A 181 -13.85 10.78 14.60
C THR A 181 -14.11 9.28 14.71
N ALA A 182 -13.48 8.62 15.67
CA ALA A 182 -13.66 7.20 15.92
C ALA A 182 -15.11 6.93 16.34
N SER A 183 -15.80 6.07 15.59
CA SER A 183 -17.17 5.63 15.86
C SER A 183 -17.16 4.22 16.45
N GLU A 184 -18.17 3.89 17.26
CA GLU A 184 -18.39 2.54 17.77
C GLU A 184 -18.44 1.47 16.66
N VAL A 185 -18.97 1.85 15.50
CA VAL A 185 -19.04 0.97 14.35
C VAL A 185 -17.63 0.83 13.77
N SER A 186 -17.12 -0.40 13.80
CA SER A 186 -15.76 -0.71 13.35
C SER A 186 -15.64 -0.63 11.82
N ALA A 187 -15.59 0.59 11.30
CA ALA A 187 -15.48 0.86 9.87
C ALA A 187 -14.08 0.53 9.36
N THR A 188 -14.03 0.10 8.10
CA THR A 188 -12.76 -0.11 7.39
C THR A 188 -12.56 0.99 6.35
N PHE A 189 -11.32 1.45 6.24
CA PHE A 189 -10.94 2.55 5.37
C PHE A 189 -9.97 2.06 4.31
N SER A 190 -10.13 2.55 3.09
CA SER A 190 -9.16 2.34 2.01
C SER A 190 -8.89 3.66 1.29
N CYS A 191 -7.76 3.72 0.61
CA CYS A 191 -7.31 4.88 -0.14
C CYS A 191 -7.04 4.49 -1.58
N LYS A 192 -7.41 5.35 -2.53
CA LYS A 192 -6.95 5.33 -3.92
C LYS A 192 -6.00 6.51 -4.14
N ALA A 193 -4.82 6.25 -4.66
CA ALA A 193 -3.87 7.25 -5.15
C ALA A 193 -3.92 7.26 -6.67
N GLU A 194 -3.81 8.43 -7.29
CA GLU A 194 -3.85 8.60 -8.74
C GLU A 194 -2.78 9.60 -9.21
N ASN A 195 -2.16 9.33 -10.35
CA ASN A 195 -1.30 10.25 -11.11
C ASN A 195 -1.74 10.24 -12.59
N ASP A 196 -0.93 10.83 -13.47
CA ASP A 196 -1.25 10.93 -14.90
C ASP A 196 -1.12 9.59 -15.65
N VAL A 197 -0.39 8.62 -15.08
CA VAL A 197 -0.18 7.28 -15.66
C VAL A 197 -1.28 6.31 -15.25
N GLY A 198 -1.82 6.45 -14.04
CA GLY A 198 -2.91 5.60 -13.56
C GLY A 198 -3.18 5.72 -12.07
N ALA A 199 -3.72 4.65 -11.49
CA ALA A 199 -4.16 4.64 -10.09
C ALA A 199 -3.73 3.37 -9.35
N GLY A 200 -3.52 3.50 -8.04
CA GLY A 200 -3.24 2.40 -7.11
C GLY A 200 -4.10 2.48 -5.87
N ARG A 201 -4.72 1.36 -5.46
CA ARG A 201 -5.59 1.28 -4.28
C ARG A 201 -4.88 0.56 -3.14
N SER A 202 -5.11 1.01 -1.92
CA SER A 202 -4.61 0.36 -0.72
C SER A 202 -5.49 -0.83 -0.32
N ASN A 203 -4.91 -1.71 0.50
CA ASN A 203 -5.70 -2.63 1.30
C ASN A 203 -6.61 -1.87 2.28
N THR A 204 -7.68 -2.52 2.73
CA THR A 204 -8.58 -1.99 3.75
C THR A 204 -7.92 -2.00 5.12
N ARG A 205 -8.09 -0.92 5.87
CA ARG A 205 -7.57 -0.77 7.23
C ARG A 205 -8.72 -0.56 8.22
N LYS A 206 -8.87 -1.50 9.16
CA LYS A 206 -9.82 -1.39 10.27
C LYS A 206 -9.23 -0.51 11.37
N ILE A 207 -10.05 0.36 11.93
CA ILE A 207 -9.70 1.12 13.14
C ILE A 207 -10.31 0.39 14.32
N GLU A 208 -9.49 0.11 15.31
CA GLU A 208 -9.93 -0.55 16.54
C GLU A 208 -10.40 0.53 17.51
N VAL A 209 -11.70 0.57 17.77
CA VAL A 209 -12.33 1.56 18.64
C VAL A 209 -12.74 0.89 19.94
N GLN A 210 -12.36 1.49 21.05
CA GLN A 210 -12.70 1.04 22.40
C GLN A 210 -13.78 1.94 23.00
N TYR A 211 -14.78 1.31 23.61
CA TYR A 211 -15.96 1.94 24.20
C TYR A 211 -16.41 1.15 25.43
N SER A 212 -17.07 1.84 26.37
CA SER A 212 -17.73 1.22 27.52
C SER A 212 -18.90 0.33 27.07
N PRO A 213 -19.42 -0.59 27.90
CA PRO A 213 -20.51 -1.46 27.50
C PRO A 213 -21.74 -0.66 27.07
N LYS A 214 -22.29 -0.99 25.90
CA LYS A 214 -23.49 -0.39 25.30
C LYS A 214 -24.46 -1.48 24.86
N HIS A 215 -25.68 -1.06 24.50
CA HIS A 215 -26.79 -1.95 24.13
C HIS A 215 -26.98 -3.09 25.13
N THR A 216 -26.87 -2.79 26.43
CA THR A 216 -27.04 -3.77 27.48
C THR A 216 -28.50 -4.20 27.53
N THR A 217 -28.76 -5.49 27.41
CA THR A 217 -30.12 -6.07 27.40
C THR A 217 -30.19 -7.27 28.32
N VAL A 218 -31.37 -7.49 28.88
CA VAL A 218 -31.69 -8.65 29.71
C VAL A 218 -32.62 -9.58 28.94
N SER A 219 -32.32 -10.87 28.97
CA SER A 219 -33.23 -11.93 28.50
C SER A 219 -33.62 -12.83 29.67
N VAL A 220 -34.86 -13.29 29.64
CA VAL A 220 -35.50 -14.11 30.68
C VAL A 220 -35.91 -15.44 30.08
N SER A 221 -35.55 -16.54 30.74
CA SER A 221 -35.90 -17.90 30.33
C SER A 221 -36.39 -18.71 31.53
N PRO A 222 -37.60 -19.30 31.53
CA PRO A 222 -38.59 -19.27 30.45
C PRO A 222 -39.14 -17.85 30.20
N SER A 223 -39.48 -17.56 28.94
CA SER A 223 -40.13 -16.29 28.57
C SER A 223 -41.65 -16.39 28.70
N GLY A 224 -42.30 -15.27 29.03
CA GLY A 224 -43.75 -15.22 29.24
C GLY A 224 -44.17 -15.50 30.69
N PRO A 225 -45.47 -15.72 30.93
CA PRO A 225 -45.99 -15.90 32.27
C PRO A 225 -45.52 -17.23 32.87
N VAL A 226 -44.85 -17.18 34.02
CA VAL A 226 -44.32 -18.36 34.72
C VAL A 226 -45.03 -18.57 36.06
N PRO A 227 -45.28 -19.83 36.50
CA PRO A 227 -45.83 -20.08 37.83
C PRO A 227 -44.91 -19.55 38.93
N GLU A 228 -45.49 -19.16 40.05
CA GLU A 228 -44.74 -18.83 41.27
C GLU A 228 -43.81 -20.00 41.68
N ASP A 229 -42.64 -19.66 42.22
CA ASP A 229 -41.56 -20.59 42.61
C ASP A 229 -40.85 -21.35 41.48
N THR A 230 -41.13 -21.02 40.22
CA THR A 230 -40.41 -21.57 39.05
C THR A 230 -38.99 -21.00 38.97
N ASP A 231 -38.00 -21.84 38.68
CA ASP A 231 -36.63 -21.37 38.43
C ASP A 231 -36.54 -20.63 37.09
N VAL A 232 -36.05 -19.40 37.13
CA VAL A 232 -35.89 -18.50 35.99
C VAL A 232 -34.42 -18.13 35.84
N THR A 233 -33.93 -18.25 34.62
CA THR A 233 -32.59 -17.85 34.21
C THR A 233 -32.63 -16.48 33.54
N LEU A 234 -31.91 -15.53 34.12
CA LEU A 234 -31.68 -14.20 33.59
C LEU A 234 -30.31 -14.16 32.92
N THR A 235 -30.23 -13.67 31.68
CA THR A 235 -28.96 -13.49 30.97
C THR A 235 -28.79 -12.03 30.58
N CYS A 236 -27.61 -11.48 30.84
CA CYS A 236 -27.28 -10.10 30.51
C CYS A 236 -26.30 -10.05 29.35
N SER A 237 -26.71 -9.42 28.25
CA SER A 237 -25.87 -9.25 27.06
C SER A 237 -25.52 -7.78 26.85
N SER A 238 -24.28 -7.49 26.47
CA SER A 238 -23.84 -6.12 26.15
C SER A 238 -22.70 -6.15 25.14
N THR A 239 -22.70 -5.19 24.20
CA THR A 239 -21.58 -4.98 23.28
C THR A 239 -20.55 -4.06 23.93
N ALA A 240 -19.28 -4.47 23.97
CA ALA A 240 -18.21 -3.69 24.58
C ALA A 240 -16.85 -4.01 23.92
N ASN A 241 -15.98 -3.01 23.82
CA ASN A 241 -14.57 -3.22 23.48
C ASN A 241 -13.67 -2.35 24.38
N PRO A 242 -12.80 -2.90 25.24
CA PRO A 242 -12.58 -4.32 25.50
C PRO A 242 -13.82 -5.04 26.03
N ALA A 243 -13.81 -6.37 25.96
CA ALA A 243 -14.92 -7.21 26.44
C ALA A 243 -15.31 -6.88 27.89
N VAL A 244 -16.59 -7.09 28.20
CA VAL A 244 -17.13 -6.87 29.55
C VAL A 244 -16.37 -7.71 30.57
N LYS A 245 -15.95 -7.09 31.66
CA LYS A 245 -15.22 -7.74 32.75
C LYS A 245 -16.17 -8.23 33.84
N ASN A 246 -17.16 -7.41 34.20
CA ASN A 246 -18.08 -7.69 35.30
C ASN A 246 -19.54 -7.46 34.86
N TYR A 247 -20.43 -8.29 35.37
CA TYR A 247 -21.88 -8.12 35.27
C TYR A 247 -22.47 -8.09 36.68
N THR A 248 -23.37 -7.14 36.92
CA THR A 248 -23.98 -6.90 38.22
C THR A 248 -25.48 -6.72 38.05
N TRP A 249 -26.27 -7.42 38.86
CA TRP A 249 -27.71 -7.42 38.81
C TRP A 249 -28.28 -6.61 39.97
N TYR A 250 -29.22 -5.74 39.64
CA TYR A 250 -29.87 -4.87 40.60
C TYR A 250 -31.39 -5.03 40.52
N ARG A 251 -32.03 -5.00 41.68
CA ARG A 251 -33.46 -4.78 41.80
C ARG A 251 -33.72 -3.29 41.98
N ALA A 252 -34.78 -2.77 41.36
CA ALA A 252 -35.19 -1.38 41.30
C ALA A 252 -36.55 -1.18 42.00
N ASP A 253 -36.60 -1.40 43.31
CA ASP A 253 -37.83 -1.27 44.10
C ASP A 253 -38.02 0.18 44.53
N GLY A 254 -39.07 0.86 44.05
CA GLY A 254 -39.45 2.19 44.55
C GLY A 254 -38.36 3.27 44.45
N GLY A 255 -37.39 3.11 43.54
CA GLY A 255 -36.25 4.00 43.35
C GLY A 255 -34.97 3.63 44.12
N LEU A 256 -34.97 2.53 44.88
CA LEU A 256 -33.78 1.99 45.53
C LEU A 256 -33.17 0.85 44.72
N GLU A 257 -31.90 0.99 44.36
CA GLU A 257 -31.12 -0.04 43.67
C GLU A 257 -30.48 -0.99 44.70
N THR A 258 -30.90 -2.26 44.71
CA THR A 258 -30.33 -3.29 45.60
C THR A 258 -29.61 -4.37 44.81
N LEU A 259 -28.40 -4.73 45.22
CA LEU A 259 -27.60 -5.78 44.59
C LEU A 259 -28.25 -7.15 44.83
N ILE A 260 -28.58 -7.87 43.75
CA ILE A 260 -29.19 -9.21 43.83
C ILE A 260 -28.28 -10.32 43.31
N GLY A 261 -27.22 -9.99 42.56
CA GLY A 261 -26.28 -10.99 42.07
C GLY A 261 -25.20 -10.43 41.15
N THR A 262 -24.24 -11.29 40.79
CA THR A 262 -23.16 -11.00 39.86
C THR A 262 -23.00 -12.15 38.86
N GLY A 263 -22.43 -11.85 37.69
CA GLY A 263 -22.19 -12.82 36.62
C GLY A 263 -23.08 -12.60 35.41
N HIS A 264 -22.63 -13.12 34.26
CA HIS A 264 -23.34 -13.00 32.97
C HIS A 264 -24.74 -13.63 33.00
N VAL A 265 -24.92 -14.66 33.83
CA VAL A 265 -26.17 -15.38 34.05
C VAL A 265 -26.50 -15.36 35.54
N LEU A 266 -27.76 -15.10 35.88
CA LEU A 266 -28.29 -15.15 37.24
C LEU A 266 -29.53 -16.04 37.27
N ASN A 267 -29.57 -17.01 38.20
CA ASN A 267 -30.74 -17.85 38.42
C ASN A 267 -31.49 -17.39 39.66
N ILE A 268 -32.80 -17.13 39.52
CA ILE A 268 -33.70 -16.72 40.60
C ILE A 268 -35.02 -17.48 40.50
N LYS A 269 -35.79 -17.52 41.59
CA LYS A 269 -37.16 -18.05 41.55
C LYS A 269 -38.15 -16.96 41.18
N ALA A 270 -39.13 -17.28 40.33
CA ALA A 270 -40.22 -16.39 40.01
C ALA A 270 -41.07 -16.10 41.25
N SER A 271 -41.25 -14.82 41.58
CA SER A 271 -42.13 -14.39 42.68
C SER A 271 -42.66 -13.00 42.39
N LYS A 272 -43.93 -12.74 42.73
CA LYS A 272 -44.54 -11.40 42.62
C LYS A 272 -43.89 -10.36 43.53
N VAL A 273 -43.11 -10.80 44.52
CA VAL A 273 -42.35 -9.92 45.42
C VAL A 273 -41.03 -9.47 44.79
N ILE A 274 -40.59 -10.13 43.72
CA ILE A 274 -39.44 -9.67 42.95
C ILE A 274 -39.91 -8.51 42.09
N GLY A 275 -39.63 -7.31 42.57
CA GLY A 275 -39.86 -6.10 41.81
C GLY A 275 -38.92 -5.99 40.60
N PRO A 276 -39.06 -4.91 39.82
CA PRO A 276 -38.31 -4.70 38.59
C PRO A 276 -36.81 -4.83 38.80
N PHE A 277 -36.09 -5.31 37.79
CA PHE A 277 -34.65 -5.50 37.85
C PHE A 277 -33.97 -5.04 36.56
N PHE A 278 -32.68 -4.77 36.66
CA PHE A 278 -31.82 -4.47 35.52
C PHE A 278 -30.42 -5.02 35.78
N CYS A 279 -29.70 -5.26 34.69
CA CYS A 279 -28.29 -5.60 34.71
C CYS A 279 -27.43 -4.39 34.33
N GLN A 280 -26.28 -4.28 35.00
CA GLN A 280 -25.17 -3.40 34.66
C GLN A 280 -23.97 -4.23 34.20
N ALA A 281 -23.46 -3.93 33.00
CA ALA A 281 -22.23 -4.49 32.45
C ALA A 281 -21.09 -3.47 32.60
N GLU A 282 -19.89 -3.91 32.97
CA GLU A 282 -18.74 -3.02 33.20
C GLU A 282 -17.46 -3.55 32.53
N ASN A 283 -16.74 -2.67 31.85
CA ASN A 283 -15.37 -2.91 31.39
C ASN A 283 -14.42 -1.83 31.94
N VAL A 284 -13.15 -1.87 31.53
CA VAL A 284 -12.13 -0.92 32.01
C VAL A 284 -12.40 0.55 31.65
N LEU A 285 -13.33 0.82 30.72
CA LEU A 285 -13.68 2.16 30.26
C LEU A 285 -14.96 2.71 30.91
N GLY A 286 -15.75 1.86 31.58
CA GLY A 286 -16.96 2.28 32.28
C GLY A 286 -18.05 1.21 32.28
N ALA A 287 -19.28 1.64 32.54
CA ALA A 287 -20.43 0.76 32.70
C ALA A 287 -21.60 1.13 31.78
N GLY A 288 -22.36 0.12 31.38
CA GLY A 288 -23.62 0.21 30.64
C GLY A 288 -24.74 -0.47 31.41
N ARG A 289 -25.94 0.13 31.39
CA ARG A 289 -27.13 -0.39 32.08
C ARG A 289 -28.17 -0.82 31.06
N SER A 290 -28.85 -1.90 31.36
CA SER A 290 -30.04 -2.34 30.61
C SER A 290 -31.28 -1.55 31.01
N ASN A 291 -32.32 -1.66 30.18
CA ASN A 291 -33.66 -1.25 30.56
C ASN A 291 -34.17 -2.10 31.74
N ILE A 292 -35.07 -1.52 32.52
CA ILE A 292 -35.77 -2.23 33.58
C ILE A 292 -36.63 -3.33 32.95
N SER A 293 -36.56 -4.52 33.54
CA SER A 293 -37.30 -5.72 33.15
C SER A 293 -38.04 -6.30 34.36
N GLU A 294 -39.14 -6.98 34.11
CA GLU A 294 -39.98 -7.63 35.14
C GLU A 294 -40.29 -9.07 34.70
N ILE A 295 -40.46 -9.97 35.68
CA ILE A 295 -40.93 -11.33 35.43
C ILE A 295 -42.45 -11.33 35.53
N ASP A 296 -43.11 -11.83 34.49
CA ASP A 296 -44.56 -12.05 34.51
C ASP A 296 -44.87 -13.35 35.27
N VAL A 297 -45.51 -13.23 36.44
CA VAL A 297 -45.78 -14.36 37.34
C VAL A 297 -47.27 -14.70 37.36
N GLN A 298 -47.61 -15.92 36.97
CA GLN A 298 -48.96 -16.48 37.09
C GLN A 298 -49.17 -17.13 38.46
N CYS A 299 -50.24 -16.70 39.15
CA CYS A 299 -50.75 -17.44 40.30
C CYS A 299 -51.62 -18.58 39.80
N MET A 300 -51.21 -19.82 40.03
CA MET A 300 -52.14 -20.94 39.97
C MET A 300 -52.98 -20.90 41.25
N TYR A 301 -54.19 -20.36 41.17
CA TYR A 301 -55.16 -20.47 42.25
C TYR A 301 -55.44 -21.96 42.49
N GLN A 302 -55.20 -22.43 43.72
CA GLN A 302 -55.80 -23.65 44.27
C GLN A 302 -57.14 -23.32 44.92
#